data_AF-A0A6A7LI65-F1
#
_entry.id   AF-A0A6A7LI65-F1
#
_cell.length_a   1.000
_cell.length_b   1.000
_cell.length_c   1.000
_cell.angle_alpha   90.00
_cell.angle_beta   90.00
_cell.angle_gamma   90.00
#
_symmetry.space_group_name_H-M   'P 1'
#
loop_
_entity.id
_entity.type
_entity.pdbx_description
1 polymer ?
#
loop_
_entity_poly.entity_id
_entity_poly.type
_entity_poly.pdbx_seq_one_letter_code
_entity_poly.pdbx_strand_id
1 'polypeptide(L)'
;MSLEKIVASIAATGMEGIKKTELRREIQEVAELDLILQELVRTQEIFIEKKGNSIYCWHKNYYLQKLLNTDQKFSLLYSSVNSLQDLLITRFDSISQRLDEVSREVSEITKEIRVLTSFEQRDAGTNELIPQEQINATKINYDNFKEQLDHAIASASSSIGWVELCNLRKNLCSKMNISREQFYHSLEEVVSSNYDKYELSTGGEEGIQLRGLLHGFVRCI
;
A
#
# COMPACT_ATOMS: atom_id res chain seq x y z
N MET A 1 39.25 17.98 -10.72
CA MET A 1 39.55 17.45 -9.36
C MET A 1 38.26 16.82 -8.83
N SER A 2 38.30 15.61 -8.25
CA SER A 2 37.08 14.79 -8.08
C SER A 2 36.17 15.29 -6.96
N LEU A 3 34.85 15.28 -7.22
CA LEU A 3 33.75 15.51 -6.28
C LEU A 3 34.02 14.85 -4.90
N GLU A 4 34.61 13.66 -4.94
CA GLU A 4 34.94 12.81 -3.79
C GLU A 4 35.88 13.48 -2.78
N LYS A 5 36.84 14.30 -3.22
CA LYS A 5 37.75 15.00 -2.29
C LYS A 5 37.02 16.05 -1.47
N ILE A 6 36.08 16.77 -2.10
CA ILE A 6 35.25 17.78 -1.41
C ILE A 6 34.34 17.09 -0.39
N VAL A 7 33.70 15.99 -0.80
CA VAL A 7 32.85 15.19 0.10
C VAL A 7 33.66 14.63 1.27
N ALA A 8 34.87 14.12 1.03
CA ALA A 8 35.75 13.60 2.08
C ALA A 8 36.19 14.69 3.07
N SER A 9 36.53 15.89 2.58
CA SER A 9 36.86 17.05 3.44
C SER A 9 35.66 17.44 4.31
N ILE A 10 34.46 17.55 3.74
CA ILE A 10 33.24 17.85 4.49
C ILE A 10 32.97 16.76 5.55
N ALA A 11 33.09 15.49 5.16
CA ALA A 11 32.87 14.35 6.05
C ALA A 11 33.88 14.28 7.20
N ALA A 12 35.14 14.70 7.00
CA ALA A 12 36.17 14.71 8.04
C ALA A 12 35.84 15.62 9.23
N THR A 13 34.99 16.64 9.03
CA THR A 13 34.57 17.56 10.10
C THR A 13 33.43 17.03 11.00
N GLY A 14 32.82 15.89 10.63
CA GLY A 14 31.80 15.25 11.45
C GLY A 14 30.57 16.14 11.71
N MET A 15 30.10 16.16 12.97
CA MET A 15 28.88 16.87 13.38
C MET A 15 29.01 18.40 13.45
N GLU A 16 30.23 18.92 13.57
CA GLU A 16 30.47 20.38 13.61
C GLU A 16 30.22 21.03 12.24
N GLY A 17 30.52 20.28 11.17
CA GLY A 17 30.44 20.76 9.80
C GLY A 17 31.55 21.75 9.46
N ILE A 18 31.70 22.04 8.17
CA ILE A 18 32.72 22.98 7.67
C ILE A 18 32.08 24.25 7.15
N LYS A 19 32.66 25.42 7.46
CA LYS A 19 32.18 26.66 6.83
C LYS A 19 32.57 26.67 5.35
N LYS A 20 31.67 27.15 4.51
CA LYS A 20 31.92 27.33 3.08
C LYS A 20 33.16 28.19 2.80
N THR A 21 33.44 29.19 3.64
CA THR A 21 34.65 30.02 3.55
C THR A 21 35.92 29.26 3.89
N GLU A 22 35.86 28.33 4.85
CA GLU A 22 36.99 27.47 5.24
C GLU A 22 37.25 26.44 4.15
N LEU A 23 36.19 25.81 3.62
CA LEU A 23 36.26 24.90 2.47
C LEU A 23 36.87 25.59 1.23
N ARG A 24 36.48 26.84 0.96
CA ARG A 24 37.06 27.63 -0.15
C ARG A 24 38.55 27.96 0.07
N ARG A 25 39.00 28.08 1.31
CA ARG A 25 40.42 28.30 1.65
C ARG A 25 41.25 27.02 1.54
N GLU A 26 40.69 25.88 1.91
CA GLU A 26 41.34 24.57 1.74
C GLU A 26 41.41 24.17 0.27
N ILE A 27 40.41 24.55 -0.50
CA ILE A 27 40.23 24.15 -1.89
C ILE A 27 40.37 25.39 -2.79
N GLN A 28 41.55 26.01 -2.75
CA GLN A 28 41.88 27.25 -3.49
C GLN A 28 41.72 27.14 -5.01
N GLU A 29 41.72 25.92 -5.55
CA GLU A 29 41.76 25.66 -7.00
C GLU A 29 40.38 25.56 -7.67
N VAL A 30 39.27 25.62 -6.93
CA VAL A 30 37.94 25.33 -7.49
C VAL A 30 37.14 26.62 -7.67
N ALA A 31 37.30 27.26 -8.83
CA ALA A 31 36.46 28.38 -9.28
C ALA A 31 34.96 28.02 -9.32
N GLU A 32 34.65 26.73 -9.46
CA GLU A 32 33.29 26.18 -9.57
C GLU A 32 32.76 25.57 -8.27
N LEU A 33 33.33 25.90 -7.09
CA LEU A 33 32.95 25.26 -5.82
C LEU A 33 31.45 25.38 -5.56
N ASP A 34 30.85 26.50 -5.96
CA ASP A 34 29.42 26.75 -5.81
C ASP A 34 28.58 25.81 -6.68
N LEU A 35 29.02 25.48 -7.90
CA LEU A 35 28.36 24.52 -8.78
C LEU A 35 28.50 23.10 -8.23
N ILE A 36 29.68 22.73 -7.72
CA ILE A 36 29.89 21.41 -7.12
C ILE A 36 29.05 21.23 -5.86
N LEU A 37 28.98 22.25 -5.00
CA LEU A 37 28.14 22.20 -3.80
C LEU A 37 26.66 22.09 -4.17
N GLN A 38 26.20 22.80 -5.21
CA GLN A 38 24.83 22.65 -5.71
C GLN A 38 24.57 21.22 -6.21
N GLU A 39 25.51 20.64 -6.94
CA GLU A 39 25.41 19.26 -7.42
C GLU A 39 25.38 18.26 -6.26
N LEU A 40 26.22 18.45 -5.24
CA LEU A 40 26.25 17.60 -4.04
C LEU A 40 24.98 17.71 -3.19
N VAL A 41 24.34 18.88 -3.16
CA VAL A 41 23.02 19.05 -2.55
C VAL A 41 21.95 18.36 -3.39
N ARG A 42 22.03 18.47 -4.73
CA ARG A 42 21.12 17.80 -5.66
C ARG A 42 21.18 16.28 -5.53
N THR A 43 22.37 15.72 -5.35
CA THR A 43 22.58 14.28 -5.09
C THR A 43 22.35 13.87 -3.64
N GLN A 44 21.97 14.80 -2.76
CA GLN A 44 21.71 14.58 -1.33
C GLN A 44 22.92 14.04 -0.55
N GLU A 45 24.15 14.24 -1.04
CA GLU A 45 25.37 13.83 -0.33
C GLU A 45 25.73 14.81 0.79
N ILE A 46 25.37 16.08 0.63
CA ILE A 46 25.61 17.12 1.63
C ILE A 46 24.35 17.94 1.92
N PHE A 47 24.34 18.55 3.09
CA PHE A 47 23.37 19.55 3.51
C PHE A 47 24.07 20.87 3.77
N ILE A 48 23.41 21.97 3.38
CA ILE A 48 23.91 23.32 3.58
C ILE A 48 22.92 24.09 4.46
N GLU A 49 23.41 24.67 5.54
CA GLU A 49 22.60 25.48 6.47
C GLU A 49 23.29 26.82 6.70
N LYS A 50 22.50 27.90 6.77
CA LYS A 50 22.99 29.22 7.13
C LYS A 50 22.85 29.42 8.64
N LYS A 51 23.98 29.66 9.32
CA LYS A 51 24.04 30.01 10.75
C LYS A 51 24.57 31.44 10.90
N GLY A 52 23.67 32.37 11.17
CA GLY A 52 23.99 33.80 11.19
C GLY A 52 24.51 34.28 9.83
N ASN A 53 25.73 34.82 9.79
CA ASN A 53 26.39 35.27 8.57
C ASN A 53 27.25 34.21 7.89
N SER A 54 27.33 33.00 8.46
CA SER A 54 28.15 31.90 7.93
C SER A 54 27.28 30.83 7.28
N ILE A 55 27.78 30.25 6.19
CA ILE A 55 27.17 29.10 5.52
C ILE A 55 28.01 27.88 5.87
N TYR A 56 27.36 26.84 6.39
CA TYR A 56 27.99 25.60 6.79
C TYR A 56 27.53 24.45 5.90
N CYS A 57 28.42 23.50 5.67
CA CYS A 57 28.19 22.28 4.92
C CYS A 57 28.42 21.07 5.83
N TRP A 58 27.50 20.10 5.78
CA TRP A 58 27.63 18.81 6.44
C TRP A 58 27.43 17.69 5.43
N HIS A 59 28.11 16.57 5.64
CA HIS A 59 27.77 15.34 4.94
C HIS A 59 26.48 14.75 5.51
N LYS A 60 25.66 14.09 4.67
CA LYS A 60 24.32 13.57 5.04
C LYS A 60 24.29 12.76 6.34
N ASN A 61 25.28 11.89 6.54
CA ASN A 61 25.35 11.02 7.73
C ASN A 61 25.55 11.81 9.03
N TYR A 62 26.35 12.88 8.99
CA TYR A 62 26.63 13.69 10.18
C TYR A 62 25.61 14.79 10.40
N TYR A 63 24.97 15.29 9.34
CA TYR A 63 23.88 16.24 9.47
C TYR A 63 22.70 15.62 10.23
N LEU A 64 22.34 14.37 9.91
CA LEU A 64 21.29 13.65 10.62
C LEU A 64 21.65 13.46 12.11
N GLN A 65 22.87 13.01 12.42
CA GLN A 65 23.34 12.88 13.80
C GLN A 65 23.30 14.22 14.55
N LYS A 66 23.74 15.31 13.91
CA LYS A 66 23.66 16.66 14.46
C LYS A 66 22.22 17.04 14.79
N LEU A 67 21.26 16.79 13.89
CA LEU A 67 19.84 17.07 14.16
C LEU A 67 19.30 16.22 15.33
N LEU A 68 19.63 14.93 15.39
CA LEU A 68 19.22 14.06 16.49
C LEU A 68 19.73 14.53 17.86
N ASN A 69 20.95 15.08 17.89
CA ASN A 69 21.60 15.51 19.13
C ASN A 69 21.28 16.96 19.54
N THR A 70 20.88 17.81 18.60
CA THR A 70 20.70 19.26 18.87
C THR A 70 19.26 19.74 18.76
N ASP A 71 18.43 19.10 17.93
CA ASP A 71 17.03 19.48 17.75
C ASP A 71 16.12 18.47 18.46
N GLN A 72 15.55 18.92 19.59
CA GLN A 72 14.62 18.11 20.39
C GLN A 72 13.36 17.72 19.63
N LYS A 73 12.84 18.58 18.75
CA LYS A 73 11.64 18.26 17.96
C LYS A 73 11.98 17.17 16.94
N PHE A 74 13.13 17.29 16.28
CA PHE A 74 13.60 16.27 15.36
C PHE A 74 13.82 14.93 16.06
N SER A 75 14.46 14.93 17.24
CA SER A 75 14.70 13.72 18.04
C SER A 75 13.38 13.02 18.42
N LEU A 76 12.39 13.77 18.91
CA LEU A 76 11.06 13.25 19.23
C LEU A 76 10.36 12.66 17.99
N LEU A 77 10.36 13.38 16.86
CA LEU A 77 9.77 12.89 15.61
C LEU A 77 10.45 11.61 15.13
N TYR A 78 11.79 11.57 15.13
CA TYR A 78 12.56 10.41 14.72
C TYR A 78 12.24 9.19 15.59
N SER A 79 12.21 9.36 16.92
CA SER A 79 11.83 8.28 17.84
C SER A 79 10.39 7.80 17.63
N SER A 80 9.46 8.71 17.32
CA SER A 80 8.06 8.37 17.04
C SER A 80 7.92 7.55 15.76
N VAL A 81 8.64 7.93 14.71
CA VAL A 81 8.66 7.21 13.42
C VAL A 81 9.24 5.81 13.59
N ASN A 82 10.36 5.66 14.31
CA ASN A 82 10.93 4.35 14.59
C ASN A 82 9.98 3.48 15.44
N SER A 83 9.33 4.08 16.44
CA SER A 83 8.33 3.36 17.26
C SER A 83 7.15 2.88 16.41
N LEU A 84 6.70 3.68 15.44
CA LEU A 84 5.67 3.29 14.49
C LEU A 84 6.16 2.16 13.57
N GLN A 85 7.41 2.21 13.11
CA GLN A 85 8.01 1.15 12.31
C GLN A 85 8.03 -0.18 13.08
N ASP A 86 8.48 -0.18 14.33
CA ASP A 86 8.53 -1.38 15.17
C ASP A 86 7.12 -1.95 15.43
N LEU A 87 6.14 -1.07 15.66
CA LEU A 87 4.74 -1.45 15.82
C LEU A 87 4.19 -2.12 14.55
N LEU A 88 4.51 -1.57 13.37
CA LEU A 88 4.08 -2.12 12.09
C LEU A 88 4.70 -3.50 11.83
N ILE A 89 5.99 -3.67 12.11
CA ILE A 89 6.67 -4.98 12.00
C ILE A 89 5.98 -5.99 12.91
N THR A 90 5.78 -5.64 14.18
CA THR A 90 5.11 -6.52 15.16
C THR A 90 3.68 -6.89 14.73
N ARG A 91 2.93 -5.93 14.19
CA ARG A 91 1.58 -6.17 13.66
C ARG A 91 1.60 -7.12 12.46
N PHE A 92 2.56 -6.95 11.55
CA PHE A 92 2.70 -7.78 10.37
C PHE A 92 3.05 -9.23 10.72
N ASP A 93 3.97 -9.42 11.68
CA ASP A 93 4.33 -10.75 12.18
C ASP A 93 3.12 -11.44 12.82
N SER A 94 2.34 -10.72 13.63
CA SER A 94 1.12 -11.25 14.23
C SER A 94 0.06 -11.64 13.19
N ILE A 95 -0.12 -10.84 12.13
CA ILE A 95 -1.03 -11.15 11.02
C ILE A 95 -0.56 -12.41 10.29
N SER A 96 0.75 -12.50 10.01
CA SER A 96 1.34 -13.65 9.32
C SER A 96 1.11 -14.93 10.12
N GLN A 97 1.33 -14.90 11.44
CA GLN A 97 1.05 -16.04 12.32
C GLN A 97 -0.42 -16.46 12.28
N ARG A 98 -1.36 -15.51 12.38
CA ARG A 98 -2.80 -15.82 12.30
C ARG A 98 -3.19 -16.37 10.93
N LEU A 99 -2.56 -15.91 9.86
CA LEU A 99 -2.79 -16.41 8.52
C LEU A 99 -2.32 -17.87 8.39
N ASP A 100 -1.19 -18.23 9.00
CA ASP A 100 -0.71 -19.61 9.05
C ASP A 100 -1.67 -20.52 9.83
N GLU A 101 -2.22 -20.03 10.94
CA GLU A 101 -3.24 -20.74 11.72
C GLU A 101 -4.49 -21.01 10.88
N VAL A 102 -5.03 -19.99 10.22
CA VAL A 102 -6.19 -20.12 9.33
C VAL A 102 -5.90 -21.04 8.15
N SER A 103 -4.72 -20.94 7.53
CA SER A 103 -4.30 -21.80 6.43
C SER A 103 -4.28 -23.27 6.85
N ARG A 104 -3.78 -23.55 8.05
CA ARG A 104 -3.80 -24.90 8.64
C ARG A 104 -5.22 -25.41 8.85
N GLU A 105 -6.08 -24.60 9.47
CA GLU A 105 -7.49 -24.97 9.72
C GLU A 105 -8.24 -25.24 8.40
N VAL A 106 -8.07 -24.38 7.38
CA VAL A 106 -8.65 -24.59 6.05
C VAL A 106 -8.12 -25.87 5.41
N SER A 107 -6.83 -26.19 5.58
CA SER A 107 -6.25 -27.45 5.09
C SER A 107 -6.89 -28.67 5.75
N GLU A 108 -7.16 -28.61 7.06
CA GLU A 108 -7.83 -29.69 7.80
C GLU A 108 -9.27 -29.86 7.32
N ILE A 109 -10.06 -28.78 7.25
CA ILE A 109 -11.43 -28.79 6.74
C ILE A 109 -11.48 -29.35 5.31
N THR A 110 -10.56 -28.93 4.44
CA THR A 110 -10.49 -29.43 3.06
C THR A 110 -10.23 -30.93 3.01
N LYS A 111 -9.38 -31.46 3.90
CA LYS A 111 -9.15 -32.91 4.02
C LYS A 111 -10.39 -33.64 4.50
N GLU A 112 -11.08 -33.12 5.50
CA GLU A 112 -12.33 -33.71 6.02
C GLU A 112 -13.41 -33.78 4.93
N ILE A 113 -13.63 -32.69 4.18
CA ILE A 113 -14.58 -32.67 3.06
C ILE A 113 -14.22 -33.71 1.98
N ARG A 114 -12.92 -33.83 1.64
CA ARG A 114 -12.46 -34.85 0.67
C ARG A 114 -12.78 -36.28 1.15
N VAL A 115 -12.63 -36.54 2.45
CA VAL A 115 -12.96 -37.85 3.01
C VAL A 115 -14.46 -38.11 2.89
N LEU A 116 -15.31 -37.16 3.29
CA LEU A 116 -16.77 -37.30 3.22
C LEU A 116 -17.27 -37.53 1.79
N THR A 117 -16.80 -36.73 0.83
CA THR A 117 -17.14 -36.89 -0.60
C THR A 117 -16.67 -38.22 -1.20
N SER A 118 -15.57 -38.80 -0.69
CA SER A 118 -15.11 -40.13 -1.12
C SER A 118 -15.94 -41.29 -0.57
N PHE A 119 -16.67 -41.10 0.54
CA PHE A 119 -17.60 -42.09 1.09
C PHE A 119 -18.93 -42.13 0.31
N GLU A 120 -19.43 -40.99 -0.16
CA GLU A 120 -20.66 -40.91 -0.96
C GLU A 120 -20.53 -41.64 -2.32
N GLN A 121 -19.32 -41.77 -2.87
CA GLN A 121 -19.08 -42.53 -4.10
C GLN A 121 -19.06 -44.05 -3.94
N ARG A 122 -18.99 -44.59 -2.70
CA ARG A 122 -18.95 -46.05 -2.47
C ARG A 122 -20.32 -46.70 -2.27
N ASP A 123 -21.35 -45.91 -1.96
CA ASP A 123 -22.73 -46.41 -1.78
C ASP A 123 -23.62 -46.24 -3.02
N ALA A 124 -23.17 -45.52 -4.06
CA ALA A 124 -23.89 -45.38 -5.33
C ALA A 124 -23.44 -46.42 -6.36
N GLY A 125 -23.67 -47.70 -6.05
CA GLY A 125 -23.53 -48.81 -7.00
C GLY A 125 -24.74 -48.93 -7.92
N THR A 126 -24.86 -48.07 -8.93
CA THR A 126 -25.64 -48.37 -10.15
C THR A 126 -25.10 -47.54 -11.33
N ASN A 127 -24.75 -48.25 -12.40
CA ASN A 127 -24.23 -47.69 -13.64
C ASN A 127 -25.19 -46.66 -14.26
N GLU A 128 -24.85 -45.38 -14.20
CA GLU A 128 -25.32 -44.39 -15.17
C GLU A 128 -24.15 -43.55 -15.67
N LEU A 129 -24.16 -43.36 -17.00
CA LEU A 129 -23.18 -42.63 -17.78
C LEU A 129 -22.97 -41.23 -17.21
N ILE A 130 -21.73 -40.92 -16.84
CA ILE A 130 -21.28 -39.60 -16.39
C ILE A 130 -21.57 -38.56 -17.48
N PRO A 131 -22.49 -37.58 -17.28
CA PRO A 131 -22.35 -36.30 -17.97
C PRO A 131 -21.27 -35.52 -17.21
N GLN A 132 -20.27 -35.03 -17.93
CA GLN A 132 -19.28 -34.10 -17.41
C GLN A 132 -19.99 -33.02 -16.58
N GLU A 133 -19.61 -32.86 -15.31
CA GLU A 133 -20.04 -31.72 -14.50
C GLU A 133 -19.57 -30.45 -15.20
N GLN A 134 -20.48 -29.86 -15.97
CA GLN A 134 -20.45 -28.44 -16.24
C GLN A 134 -20.49 -27.79 -14.86
N ILE A 135 -19.45 -27.03 -14.54
CA ILE A 135 -19.45 -26.06 -13.45
C ILE A 135 -20.72 -25.25 -13.65
N ASN A 136 -21.75 -25.54 -12.85
CA ASN A 136 -23.00 -24.80 -12.89
C ASN A 136 -22.64 -23.37 -12.53
N ALA A 137 -22.58 -22.50 -13.55
CA ALA A 137 -22.54 -21.07 -13.35
C ALA A 137 -23.82 -20.71 -12.59
N THR A 138 -23.72 -20.60 -11.26
CA THR A 138 -24.77 -20.05 -10.42
C THR A 138 -24.98 -18.63 -10.90
N LYS A 139 -25.99 -18.45 -11.76
CA LYS A 139 -26.35 -17.14 -12.29
C LYS A 139 -26.77 -16.30 -11.09
N ILE A 140 -25.96 -15.30 -10.74
CA ILE A 140 -26.25 -14.40 -9.64
C ILE A 140 -27.61 -13.77 -9.93
N ASN A 141 -28.52 -13.86 -8.96
CA ASN A 141 -29.81 -13.18 -9.06
C ASN A 141 -29.54 -11.67 -8.95
N TYR A 142 -29.82 -10.95 -10.04
CA TYR A 142 -29.60 -9.52 -10.20
C TYR A 142 -30.25 -8.69 -9.08
N ASP A 143 -31.51 -8.96 -8.75
CA ASP A 143 -32.26 -8.20 -7.74
C ASP A 143 -31.69 -8.41 -6.34
N ASN A 144 -31.33 -9.65 -6.02
CA ASN A 144 -30.68 -9.99 -4.75
C ASN A 144 -29.31 -9.30 -4.63
N PHE A 145 -28.49 -9.33 -5.68
CA PHE A 145 -27.19 -8.66 -5.66
C PHE A 145 -27.35 -7.14 -5.48
N LYS A 146 -28.30 -6.53 -6.18
CA LYS A 146 -28.59 -5.10 -6.05
C LYS A 146 -29.02 -4.72 -4.64
N GLU A 147 -29.91 -5.49 -4.01
CA GLU A 147 -30.35 -5.24 -2.64
C GLU A 147 -29.18 -5.35 -1.65
N GLN A 148 -28.34 -6.38 -1.80
CA GLN A 148 -27.16 -6.55 -0.95
C GLN A 148 -26.13 -5.43 -1.16
N LEU A 149 -25.96 -4.96 -2.40
CA LEU A 149 -25.09 -3.84 -2.74
C LEU A 149 -25.60 -2.53 -2.09
N ASP A 150 -26.88 -2.23 -2.22
CA ASP A 150 -27.51 -1.06 -1.62
C ASP A 150 -27.32 -1.04 -0.09
N HIS A 151 -27.55 -2.19 0.56
CA HIS A 151 -27.31 -2.33 2.00
C HIS A 151 -25.83 -2.15 2.36
N ALA A 152 -24.93 -2.76 1.60
CA ALA A 152 -23.49 -2.69 1.85
C ALA A 152 -22.98 -1.24 1.72
N ILE A 153 -23.39 -0.51 0.68
CA ILE A 153 -23.04 0.90 0.49
C ILE A 153 -23.58 1.75 1.64
N ALA A 154 -24.85 1.60 2.01
CA ALA A 154 -25.45 2.35 3.12
C ALA A 154 -24.69 2.13 4.44
N SER A 155 -24.32 0.87 4.73
CA SER A 155 -23.60 0.51 5.96
C SER A 155 -22.14 0.96 5.99
N ALA A 156 -21.49 1.06 4.83
CA ALA A 156 -20.07 1.40 4.70
C ALA A 156 -19.83 2.88 4.36
N SER A 157 -20.88 3.63 4.05
CA SER A 157 -20.79 5.02 3.66
C SER A 157 -20.28 5.90 4.80
N SER A 158 -19.26 6.71 4.50
CA SER A 158 -18.79 7.79 5.37
C SER A 158 -19.63 9.05 5.14
N SER A 159 -19.34 10.15 5.85
CA SER A 159 -20.06 11.43 5.74
C SER A 159 -20.15 12.00 4.31
N ILE A 160 -19.32 11.53 3.38
CA ILE A 160 -19.28 11.96 1.98
C ILE A 160 -19.89 10.93 0.99
N GLY A 161 -20.34 9.77 1.49
CA GLY A 161 -21.06 8.75 0.72
C GLY A 161 -20.22 7.79 -0.13
N TRP A 162 -18.92 8.07 -0.34
CA TRP A 162 -18.05 7.21 -1.14
C TRP A 162 -17.59 5.96 -0.40
N VAL A 163 -17.67 4.82 -1.08
CA VAL A 163 -17.24 3.51 -0.57
C VAL A 163 -16.29 2.85 -1.57
N GLU A 164 -15.19 2.30 -1.06
CA GLU A 164 -14.23 1.54 -1.86
C GLU A 164 -14.82 0.19 -2.32
N LEU A 165 -14.72 -0.09 -3.62
CA LEU A 165 -15.14 -1.34 -4.23
C LEU A 165 -14.37 -2.55 -3.67
N CYS A 166 -13.11 -2.37 -3.25
CA CYS A 166 -12.33 -3.42 -2.61
C CYS A 166 -13.01 -3.95 -1.33
N ASN A 167 -13.55 -3.03 -0.52
CA ASN A 167 -14.22 -3.38 0.73
C ASN A 167 -15.60 -4.00 0.48
N LEU A 168 -16.35 -3.47 -0.49
CA LEU A 168 -17.62 -4.04 -0.91
C LEU A 168 -17.46 -5.45 -1.47
N ARG A 169 -16.46 -5.66 -2.33
CA ARG A 169 -16.14 -6.98 -2.89
C ARG A 169 -15.82 -7.96 -1.78
N LYS A 170 -14.90 -7.64 -0.86
CA LYS A 170 -14.54 -8.52 0.26
C LYS A 170 -15.78 -8.93 1.06
N ASN A 171 -16.66 -7.98 1.36
CA ASN A 171 -17.90 -8.24 2.09
C ASN A 171 -18.87 -9.13 1.29
N LEU A 172 -19.19 -8.74 0.05
CA LEU A 172 -20.24 -9.36 -0.76
C LEU A 172 -19.82 -10.70 -1.37
N CYS A 173 -18.55 -10.87 -1.74
CA CYS A 173 -18.01 -12.17 -2.16
C CYS A 173 -18.14 -13.20 -1.04
N SER A 174 -17.78 -12.83 0.20
CA SER A 174 -17.94 -13.72 1.36
C SER A 174 -19.41 -13.97 1.71
N LYS A 175 -20.27 -12.95 1.63
CA LYS A 175 -21.69 -13.06 2.01
C LYS A 175 -22.52 -13.86 1.01
N MET A 176 -22.24 -13.70 -0.29
CA MET A 176 -23.02 -14.32 -1.38
C MET A 176 -22.34 -15.55 -1.98
N ASN A 177 -21.14 -15.90 -1.51
CA ASN A 177 -20.31 -16.99 -2.06
C ASN A 177 -20.08 -16.85 -3.57
N ILE A 178 -19.71 -15.63 -4.00
CA ILE A 178 -19.46 -15.28 -5.40
C ILE A 178 -17.99 -14.96 -5.63
N SER A 179 -17.47 -15.27 -6.83
CA SER A 179 -16.10 -14.96 -7.20
C SER A 179 -15.89 -13.45 -7.38
N ARG A 180 -14.62 -13.02 -7.43
CA ARG A 180 -14.24 -11.64 -7.74
C ARG A 180 -14.79 -11.19 -9.09
N GLU A 181 -14.66 -12.05 -10.10
CA GLU A 181 -15.08 -11.78 -11.48
C GLU A 181 -16.59 -11.65 -11.55
N GLN A 182 -17.32 -12.54 -10.87
CA GLN A 182 -18.77 -12.48 -10.78
C GLN A 182 -19.26 -11.21 -10.08
N PHE A 183 -18.59 -10.79 -9.00
CA PHE A 183 -18.89 -9.54 -8.32
C PHE A 183 -18.77 -8.33 -9.25
N TYR A 184 -17.65 -8.17 -9.95
CA TYR A 184 -17.44 -7.00 -10.81
C TYR A 184 -18.35 -7.02 -12.03
N HIS A 185 -18.66 -8.19 -12.57
CA HIS A 185 -19.63 -8.34 -13.66
C HIS A 185 -21.04 -7.90 -13.23
N SER A 186 -21.52 -8.39 -12.07
CA SER A 186 -22.82 -8.00 -11.54
C SER A 186 -22.88 -6.55 -11.10
N LEU A 187 -21.78 -6.01 -10.57
CA LEU A 187 -21.68 -4.58 -10.22
C LEU A 187 -21.76 -3.70 -11.47
N GLU A 188 -21.05 -4.05 -12.54
CA GLU A 188 -21.12 -3.33 -13.81
C GLU A 188 -22.54 -3.36 -14.40
N GLU A 189 -23.20 -4.52 -14.35
CA GLU A 189 -24.60 -4.68 -14.79
C GLU A 189 -25.57 -3.81 -13.97
N VAL A 190 -25.43 -3.80 -12.65
CA VAL A 190 -26.28 -2.99 -11.75
C VAL A 190 -26.07 -1.51 -11.95
N VAL A 191 -24.81 -1.04 -11.98
CA VAL A 191 -24.50 0.38 -12.13
C VAL A 191 -24.91 0.89 -13.51
N SER A 192 -24.67 0.11 -14.57
CA SER A 192 -25.04 0.50 -15.93
C SER A 192 -26.56 0.58 -16.13
N SER A 193 -27.31 -0.30 -15.45
CA SER A 193 -28.78 -0.32 -15.53
C SER A 193 -29.46 0.70 -14.61
N ASN A 194 -28.74 1.29 -13.64
CA ASN A 194 -29.26 2.24 -12.65
C ASN A 194 -28.33 3.46 -12.55
N TYR A 195 -28.01 4.09 -13.69
CA TYR A 195 -27.06 5.21 -13.78
C TYR A 195 -27.52 6.47 -13.03
N ASP A 196 -28.81 6.55 -12.68
CA ASP A 196 -29.43 7.61 -11.90
C ASP A 196 -29.26 7.40 -10.38
N LYS A 197 -28.94 6.17 -9.94
CA LYS A 197 -28.80 5.81 -8.53
C LYS A 197 -27.34 5.65 -8.08
N TYR A 198 -26.44 5.27 -8.98
CA TYR A 198 -25.04 5.00 -8.62
C TYR A 198 -24.08 5.93 -9.35
N GLU A 199 -23.10 6.44 -8.60
CA GLU A 199 -21.99 7.20 -9.15
C GLU A 199 -20.67 6.45 -8.91
N LEU A 200 -19.80 6.44 -9.93
CA LEU A 200 -18.47 5.84 -9.88
C LEU A 200 -17.40 6.92 -9.92
N SER A 201 -16.36 6.78 -9.09
CA SER A 201 -15.18 7.63 -9.11
C SER A 201 -13.93 6.82 -9.41
N THR A 202 -13.00 7.46 -10.11
CA THR A 202 -11.69 6.89 -10.46
C THR A 202 -10.78 6.77 -9.23
N GLY A 203 -9.82 5.84 -9.30
CA GLY A 203 -8.87 5.54 -8.23
C GLY A 203 -9.16 4.22 -7.51
N GLY A 204 -8.51 3.98 -6.37
CA GLY A 204 -8.65 2.75 -5.58
C GLY A 204 -7.67 1.64 -6.00
N GLU A 205 -7.54 0.62 -5.16
CA GLU A 205 -6.64 -0.53 -5.42
C GLU A 205 -7.21 -1.49 -6.48
N GLU A 206 -8.54 -1.61 -6.55
CA GLU A 206 -9.26 -2.46 -7.50
C GLU A 206 -10.64 -1.86 -7.82
N GLY A 207 -11.23 -2.27 -8.95
CA GLY A 207 -12.49 -1.69 -9.42
C GLY A 207 -12.87 -2.11 -10.84
N ILE A 208 -13.86 -1.43 -11.42
CA ILE A 208 -14.32 -1.66 -12.80
C ILE A 208 -13.54 -0.75 -13.74
N GLN A 209 -13.15 -1.27 -14.90
CA GLN A 209 -12.49 -0.48 -15.93
C GLN A 209 -13.51 0.09 -16.93
N LEU A 210 -13.70 1.41 -16.90
CA LEU A 210 -14.59 2.12 -17.82
C LEU A 210 -13.81 3.17 -18.60
N ARG A 211 -13.90 3.12 -19.93
CA ARG A 211 -13.21 4.06 -20.84
C ARG A 211 -11.70 4.14 -20.58
N GLY A 212 -11.08 3.02 -20.22
CA GLY A 212 -9.65 2.91 -19.93
C GLY A 212 -9.24 3.36 -18.51
N LEU A 213 -10.17 3.85 -17.69
CA LEU A 213 -9.90 4.30 -16.32
C LEU A 213 -10.44 3.30 -15.29
N LEU A 214 -9.64 3.05 -14.24
CA LEU A 214 -10.05 2.23 -13.11
C LEU A 214 -10.95 3.05 -12.17
N HIS A 215 -12.17 2.58 -11.96
CA HIS A 215 -13.14 3.14 -11.03
C HIS A 215 -13.26 2.23 -9.82
N GLY A 216 -12.64 2.61 -8.71
CA GLY A 216 -12.58 1.84 -7.47
C GLY A 216 -13.46 2.36 -6.34
N PHE A 217 -14.26 3.40 -6.58
CA PHE A 217 -15.20 3.95 -5.59
C PHE A 217 -16.61 4.04 -6.16
N VAL A 218 -17.60 3.75 -5.31
CA VAL A 218 -19.03 3.88 -5.63
C VAL A 218 -19.75 4.64 -4.52
N ARG A 219 -20.79 5.39 -4.88
CA ARG A 219 -21.78 5.93 -3.94
C ARG A 219 -23.19 5.81 -4.50
N CYS A 220 -24.18 5.81 -3.61
CA CYS A 220 -25.56 6.03 -3.98
C CYS A 220 -25.86 7.54 -3.99
N ILE A 221 -26.65 7.99 -4.97
CA ILE A 221 -27.14 9.37 -5.13
C ILE A 221 -28.48 9.54 -4.39
#